data_AF-A0A7X8EXG8-F1
#
_entry.id   AF-A0A7X8EXG8-F1
#
_cell.length_a   1.000
_cell.length_b   1.000
_cell.length_c   1.000
_cell.angle_alpha   90.00
_cell.angle_beta   90.00
_cell.angle_gamma   90.00
#
_symmetry.space_group_name_H-M   'P 1'
#
loop_
_entity.id
_entity.type
_entity.pdbx_description
1 polymer ?
#
loop_
_entity_poly.entity_id
_entity_poly.type
_entity_poly.pdbx_seq_one_letter_code
_entity_poly.pdbx_strand_id
1 'polypeptide(L)'
;MLSYLKEGQTTIPAEQTSAVENETETSAVQEDFLTVSGHTQKLRQSTILLIVLFVVAGLGVWFMIKKTTPASAEAATSEDQTQIETAIAQLSGMQTEMNSQMDSVVGRFYHFSNIGQVDVDELQKNPFKRETTSDQSLLDEKARMEEQLRLKQNQVSRLARGLELWTITETPRGVCCMINDKVLYVGDTINELTVSQIGSKTVDLTYEGLSVQLKMDE
;
A
#
# COMPACT_ATOMS: atom_id res chain seq x y z
N MET A 1 17.95 17.56 -59.72
CA MET A 1 18.08 16.11 -59.96
C MET A 1 16.78 15.47 -59.48
N LEU A 2 15.67 15.56 -60.21
CA LEU A 2 15.27 14.70 -61.35
C LEU A 2 15.40 13.20 -61.05
N SER A 3 14.27 12.57 -60.71
CA SER A 3 13.74 11.30 -61.25
C SER A 3 12.66 10.82 -60.27
N TYR A 4 11.37 11.09 -60.46
CA TYR A 4 10.48 10.44 -61.44
C TYR A 4 10.70 8.92 -61.54
N LEU A 5 9.84 8.17 -60.87
CA LEU A 5 8.91 7.23 -61.51
C LEU A 5 7.56 7.49 -60.80
N LYS A 6 6.67 8.31 -61.34
CA LYS A 6 5.87 8.06 -62.55
C LYS A 6 5.01 6.80 -62.34
N GLU A 7 3.79 6.95 -61.82
CA GLU A 7 2.56 7.19 -62.61
C GLU A 7 2.13 5.89 -63.30
N GLY A 8 1.10 5.23 -62.80
CA GLY A 8 -0.28 5.39 -63.25
C GLY A 8 -0.86 3.97 -63.30
N GLN A 9 -2.16 3.71 -63.21
CA GLN A 9 -3.27 4.52 -63.65
C GLN A 9 -4.54 3.86 -63.11
N THR A 10 -5.37 4.69 -62.46
CA THR A 10 -6.81 4.50 -62.30
C THR A 10 -7.48 4.07 -63.61
N THR A 11 -8.40 3.11 -63.57
CA THR A 11 -9.69 3.18 -64.30
C THR A 11 -10.62 2.05 -63.89
N ILE A 12 -11.77 2.41 -63.33
CA ILE A 12 -13.03 1.64 -63.43
C ILE A 12 -13.70 2.08 -64.75
N PRO A 13 -14.25 1.16 -65.57
CA PRO A 13 -15.70 1.10 -65.85
C PRO A 13 -16.20 -0.36 -65.85
N ALA A 14 -17.30 -0.72 -65.17
CA ALA A 14 -18.72 -0.57 -65.56
C ALA A 14 -19.17 -1.46 -66.73
N GLU A 15 -20.19 -2.30 -66.44
CA GLU A 15 -21.20 -2.90 -67.35
C GLU A 15 -20.72 -3.91 -68.41
N GLN A 16 -21.47 -4.87 -68.94
CA GLN A 16 -22.77 -5.52 -68.75
C GLN A 16 -22.78 -6.67 -69.79
N THR A 17 -23.50 -7.75 -69.51
CA THR A 17 -24.30 -8.52 -70.51
C THR A 17 -23.59 -9.46 -71.52
N SER A 18 -24.03 -10.72 -71.45
CA SER A 18 -24.35 -11.72 -72.51
C SER A 18 -23.53 -11.73 -73.81
N ALA A 19 -22.80 -12.80 -74.13
CA ALA A 19 -23.26 -14.10 -74.65
C ALA A 19 -23.22 -14.19 -76.18
N VAL A 20 -22.83 -15.40 -76.63
CA VAL A 20 -23.02 -16.02 -77.96
C VAL A 20 -22.09 -15.46 -79.04
N GLU A 21 -21.34 -16.28 -79.77
CA GLU A 21 -21.66 -16.92 -81.07
C GLU A 21 -20.34 -17.58 -81.57
N ASN A 22 -20.24 -18.65 -82.36
CA ASN A 22 -21.10 -19.21 -83.41
C ASN A 22 -20.59 -20.63 -83.76
N GLU A 23 -21.45 -21.63 -83.95
CA GLU A 23 -21.94 -22.19 -85.24
C GLU A 23 -20.91 -23.15 -85.90
N THR A 24 -21.28 -24.23 -86.60
CA THR A 24 -22.05 -24.24 -87.85
C THR A 24 -22.41 -25.70 -88.25
N GLU A 25 -23.72 -25.94 -88.50
CA GLU A 25 -24.34 -26.71 -89.61
C GLU A 25 -24.23 -28.27 -89.69
N THR A 26 -25.15 -29.03 -90.32
CA THR A 26 -26.26 -28.74 -91.26
C THR A 26 -27.25 -29.92 -91.37
N SER A 27 -28.50 -29.61 -91.75
CA SER A 27 -29.41 -30.33 -92.68
C SER A 27 -30.05 -31.68 -92.26
N ALA A 28 -31.32 -32.01 -92.58
CA ALA A 28 -32.38 -31.34 -93.32
C ALA A 28 -33.75 -32.05 -93.07
N VAL A 29 -34.80 -31.21 -92.95
CA VAL A 29 -36.18 -31.30 -93.45
C VAL A 29 -36.92 -32.66 -93.53
N GLN A 30 -38.02 -32.79 -92.78
CA GLN A 30 -39.27 -33.37 -93.29
C GLN A 30 -40.49 -32.83 -92.51
N GLU A 31 -41.54 -32.51 -93.27
CA GLU A 31 -42.75 -31.78 -92.85
C GLU A 31 -43.72 -32.65 -92.05
N ASP A 32 -44.43 -32.07 -91.07
CA ASP A 32 -45.78 -32.53 -90.67
C ASP A 32 -46.47 -31.52 -89.74
N PHE A 33 -47.71 -31.16 -90.08
CA PHE A 33 -48.57 -30.31 -89.27
C PHE A 33 -48.96 -31.03 -87.98
N LEU A 34 -48.59 -30.49 -86.82
CA LEU A 34 -49.05 -30.96 -85.52
C LEU A 34 -49.73 -29.83 -84.78
N THR A 35 -51.04 -29.99 -84.59
CA THR A 35 -51.81 -29.29 -83.59
C THR A 35 -51.09 -29.40 -82.25
N VAL A 36 -51.10 -28.31 -81.46
CA VAL A 36 -50.54 -28.29 -80.12
C VAL A 36 -51.40 -29.18 -79.23
N SER A 37 -51.20 -30.49 -79.34
CA SER A 37 -51.62 -31.44 -78.33
C SER A 37 -50.79 -31.13 -77.10
N GLY A 38 -51.48 -30.68 -76.04
CA GLY A 38 -50.86 -30.41 -74.75
C GLY A 38 -50.06 -31.63 -74.35
N HIS A 39 -48.73 -31.51 -74.40
CA HIS A 39 -47.83 -32.57 -73.99
C HIS A 39 -48.07 -32.76 -72.49
N THR A 40 -48.86 -33.79 -72.16
CA THR A 40 -48.97 -34.27 -70.78
C THR A 40 -47.57 -34.80 -70.46
N GLN A 41 -46.73 -33.94 -69.88
CA GLN A 41 -45.37 -34.28 -69.51
C GLN A 41 -45.47 -35.48 -68.57
N LYS A 42 -45.07 -36.65 -69.08
CA LYS A 42 -44.79 -37.80 -68.24
C LYS A 42 -43.67 -37.36 -67.32
N LEU A 43 -44.01 -37.10 -66.06
CA LEU A 43 -43.05 -36.70 -65.03
C LEU A 43 -41.90 -37.71 -65.07
N ARG A 44 -40.67 -37.21 -65.21
CA ARG A 44 -39.48 -38.06 -65.23
C ARG A 44 -39.50 -38.93 -63.98
N GLN A 45 -39.25 -40.23 -64.14
CA GLN A 45 -39.26 -41.20 -63.06
C GLN A 45 -38.35 -40.78 -61.87
N SER A 46 -37.26 -40.06 -62.17
CA SER A 46 -36.39 -39.45 -61.16
C SER A 46 -37.08 -38.37 -60.33
N THR A 47 -37.95 -37.55 -60.91
CA THR A 47 -38.70 -36.50 -60.19
C THR A 47 -39.74 -37.13 -59.27
N ILE A 48 -40.40 -38.20 -59.72
CA ILE A 48 -41.34 -38.96 -58.89
C ILE A 48 -40.62 -39.57 -57.69
N LEU A 49 -39.42 -40.16 -57.90
CA LEU A 49 -38.61 -40.73 -56.81
C LEU A 49 -38.19 -39.66 -55.79
N LEU A 50 -37.78 -38.47 -56.27
CA LEU A 50 -37.38 -37.36 -55.40
C LEU A 50 -38.57 -36.86 -54.56
N ILE A 51 -39.76 -36.73 -55.17
CA ILE A 51 -40.99 -36.35 -54.48
C ILE A 51 -41.34 -37.39 -53.41
N VAL A 52 -41.28 -38.69 -53.73
CA VAL A 52 -41.56 -39.77 -52.77
C VAL A 52 -40.58 -39.72 -51.59
N LEU A 53 -39.29 -39.53 -51.84
CA LEU A 53 -38.29 -39.42 -50.78
C LEU A 53 -38.57 -38.21 -49.88
N PHE A 54 -38.92 -37.07 -50.46
CA PHE A 54 -39.25 -35.86 -49.73
C PHE A 54 -40.52 -36.04 -48.88
N VAL A 55 -41.54 -36.73 -49.40
CA VAL A 55 -42.75 -37.06 -48.66
C VAL A 55 -42.45 -37.99 -47.48
N VAL A 56 -41.63 -39.02 -47.67
CA VAL A 56 -41.23 -39.94 -46.59
C VAL A 56 -40.42 -39.22 -45.52
N ALA A 57 -39.47 -38.37 -45.91
CA ALA A 57 -38.69 -37.56 -44.98
C ALA A 57 -39.59 -36.56 -44.21
N GLY A 58 -40.50 -35.90 -44.92
CA GLY A 58 -41.47 -34.97 -44.33
C GLY A 58 -42.41 -35.66 -43.35
N LEU A 59 -42.92 -36.85 -43.68
CA LEU A 59 -43.70 -37.68 -42.76
C LEU A 59 -42.88 -38.15 -41.56
N GLY A 60 -41.59 -38.45 -41.74
CA GLY A 60 -40.67 -38.79 -40.65
C GLY A 60 -40.48 -37.64 -39.67
N VAL A 61 -40.24 -36.43 -40.18
CA VAL A 61 -40.13 -35.21 -39.35
C VAL A 61 -41.46 -34.87 -38.69
N TRP A 62 -42.57 -34.97 -39.42
CA TRP A 62 -43.91 -34.73 -38.87
C TRP A 62 -44.28 -35.75 -37.78
N PHE A 63 -43.95 -37.02 -37.98
CA PHE A 63 -44.14 -38.07 -36.99
C PHE A 63 -43.24 -37.86 -35.77
N MET A 64 -41.98 -37.44 -35.96
CA MET A 64 -41.12 -36.98 -34.88
C MET A 64 -41.81 -35.85 -34.13
N ILE A 65 -42.13 -34.71 -34.74
CA ILE A 65 -42.78 -33.57 -34.05
C ILE A 65 -44.05 -33.99 -33.29
N LYS A 66 -44.87 -34.89 -33.85
CA LYS A 66 -46.10 -35.37 -33.21
C LYS A 66 -45.84 -36.32 -32.03
N LYS A 67 -44.78 -37.13 -32.04
CA LYS A 67 -44.41 -38.05 -30.95
C LYS A 67 -43.42 -37.47 -29.94
N THR A 68 -42.57 -36.57 -30.39
CA THR A 68 -41.74 -35.67 -29.58
C THR A 68 -42.41 -34.31 -29.55
N THR A 69 -43.63 -34.25 -29.01
CA THR A 69 -43.89 -33.14 -28.09
C THR A 69 -42.73 -33.23 -27.09
N PRO A 70 -41.78 -32.27 -27.05
CA PRO A 70 -40.89 -32.21 -25.93
C PRO A 70 -41.83 -32.22 -24.73
N ALA A 71 -41.62 -33.12 -23.77
CA ALA A 71 -42.12 -32.80 -22.44
C ALA A 71 -41.64 -31.36 -22.23
N SER A 72 -42.57 -30.41 -22.09
CA SER A 72 -42.17 -29.14 -21.49
C SER A 72 -41.44 -29.60 -20.25
N ALA A 73 -40.12 -29.42 -20.26
CA ALA A 73 -39.36 -29.43 -19.05
C ALA A 73 -40.00 -28.28 -18.30
N GLU A 74 -41.03 -28.60 -17.51
CA GLU A 74 -41.28 -27.92 -16.26
C GLU A 74 -39.97 -28.11 -15.55
N ALA A 75 -39.11 -27.14 -15.81
CA ALA A 75 -37.79 -27.14 -15.29
C ALA A 75 -38.01 -27.27 -13.79
N ALA A 76 -37.26 -28.17 -13.17
CA ALA A 76 -36.74 -27.85 -11.86
C ALA A 76 -35.82 -26.61 -12.03
N THR A 77 -36.39 -25.48 -12.46
CA THR A 77 -35.72 -24.21 -12.70
C THR A 77 -35.09 -23.72 -11.41
N SER A 78 -35.56 -24.21 -10.27
CA SER A 78 -35.02 -23.86 -8.96
C SER A 78 -33.67 -24.53 -8.68
N GLU A 79 -33.44 -25.81 -9.01
CA GLU A 79 -32.21 -26.50 -8.60
C GLU A 79 -31.03 -26.24 -9.56
N ASP A 80 -31.26 -26.21 -10.87
CA ASP A 80 -30.18 -25.97 -11.83
C ASP A 80 -29.80 -24.48 -11.92
N GLN A 81 -30.75 -23.54 -11.85
CA GLN A 81 -30.40 -22.11 -11.79
C GLN A 81 -29.69 -21.78 -10.48
N THR A 82 -30.10 -22.34 -9.34
CA THR A 82 -29.40 -22.10 -8.07
C THR A 82 -28.01 -22.72 -8.08
N GLN A 83 -27.79 -23.88 -8.70
CA GLN A 83 -26.45 -24.46 -8.87
C GLN A 83 -25.56 -23.60 -9.78
N ILE A 84 -26.11 -23.07 -10.88
CA ILE A 84 -25.38 -22.19 -11.79
C ILE A 84 -25.05 -20.85 -11.11
N GLU A 85 -26.02 -20.25 -10.40
CA GLU A 85 -25.81 -19.02 -9.63
C GLU A 85 -24.81 -19.23 -8.48
N THR A 86 -24.84 -20.39 -7.83
CA THR A 86 -23.88 -20.76 -6.79
C THR A 86 -22.48 -20.95 -7.37
N ALA A 87 -22.35 -21.61 -8.52
CA ALA A 87 -21.07 -21.77 -9.20
C ALA A 87 -20.49 -20.43 -9.69
N ILE A 88 -21.34 -19.53 -10.21
CA ILE A 88 -20.95 -18.17 -10.61
C ILE A 88 -20.56 -17.33 -9.38
N ALA A 89 -21.30 -17.45 -8.27
CA ALA A 89 -20.97 -16.76 -7.02
C ALA A 89 -19.65 -17.27 -6.42
N GLN A 90 -19.40 -18.58 -6.47
CA GLN A 90 -18.12 -19.17 -6.04
C GLN A 90 -16.96 -18.73 -6.93
N LEU A 91 -17.15 -18.71 -8.26
CA LEU A 91 -16.13 -18.27 -9.21
C LEU A 91 -15.83 -16.77 -9.08
N SER A 92 -16.87 -15.95 -8.90
CA SER A 92 -16.74 -14.50 -8.66
C SER A 92 -16.09 -14.21 -7.31
N GLY A 93 -16.43 -14.99 -6.27
CA GLY A 93 -15.77 -14.95 -4.97
C GLY A 93 -14.28 -15.30 -5.07
N MET A 94 -13.93 -16.37 -5.80
CA MET A 94 -12.53 -16.76 -6.04
C MET A 94 -11.76 -15.72 -6.86
N GLN A 95 -12.36 -15.10 -7.89
CA GLN A 95 -11.73 -14.01 -8.63
C GLN A 95 -11.50 -12.77 -7.77
N THR A 96 -12.44 -12.45 -6.89
CA THR A 96 -12.32 -11.32 -5.95
C THR A 96 -11.20 -11.58 -4.93
N GLU A 97 -11.10 -12.80 -4.41
CA GLU A 97 -10.03 -13.20 -3.50
C GLU A 97 -8.66 -13.20 -4.18
N MET A 98 -8.57 -13.71 -5.41
CA MET A 98 -7.34 -13.68 -6.22
C MET A 98 -6.90 -12.25 -6.53
N ASN A 99 -7.83 -11.35 -6.88
CA ASN A 99 -7.51 -9.96 -7.15
C ASN A 99 -7.05 -9.22 -5.88
N SER A 100 -7.70 -9.47 -4.74
CA SER A 100 -7.29 -8.96 -3.43
C SER A 100 -5.86 -9.41 -3.06
N GLN A 101 -5.54 -10.69 -3.28
CA GLN A 101 -4.18 -11.18 -3.06
C GLN A 101 -3.17 -10.54 -4.01
N MET A 102 -3.51 -10.36 -5.29
CA MET A 102 -2.64 -9.69 -6.26
C MET A 102 -2.37 -8.22 -5.90
N ASP A 103 -3.41 -7.48 -5.49
CA ASP A 103 -3.30 -6.09 -5.03
C ASP A 103 -2.43 -5.98 -3.78
N SER A 104 -2.54 -6.94 -2.85
CA SER A 104 -1.70 -6.98 -1.65
C SER A 104 -0.21 -7.18 -1.97
N VAL A 105 0.10 -8.02 -2.96
CA VAL A 105 1.48 -8.31 -3.37
C VAL A 105 2.07 -7.13 -4.13
N VAL A 106 1.31 -6.56 -5.07
CA VAL A 106 1.72 -5.36 -5.82
C VAL A 106 1.93 -4.18 -4.88
N GLY A 107 1.04 -3.98 -3.90
CA GLY A 107 1.19 -2.96 -2.87
C GLY A 107 2.47 -3.12 -2.02
N ARG A 108 2.87 -4.35 -1.71
CA ARG A 108 4.15 -4.62 -1.02
C ARG A 108 5.36 -4.27 -1.88
N PHE A 109 5.32 -4.55 -3.18
CA PHE A 109 6.41 -4.17 -4.09
C PHE A 109 6.54 -2.65 -4.23
N TYR A 110 5.44 -1.90 -4.27
CA TYR A 110 5.48 -0.44 -4.23
C TYR A 110 6.04 0.09 -2.89
N HIS A 111 5.71 -0.56 -1.77
CA HIS A 111 6.30 -0.24 -0.48
C HIS A 111 7.82 -0.48 -0.42
N PHE A 112 8.32 -1.55 -1.03
CA PHE A 112 9.76 -1.84 -1.08
C PHE A 112 10.51 -1.03 -2.14
N SER A 113 9.85 -0.60 -3.21
CA SER A 113 10.46 0.25 -4.23
C SER A 113 10.63 1.71 -3.77
N ASN A 114 9.94 2.12 -2.70
CA ASN A 114 10.03 3.45 -2.12
C ASN A 114 10.84 3.47 -0.82
N ILE A 115 11.83 2.58 -0.68
CA ILE A 115 12.85 2.71 0.35
C ILE A 115 13.93 3.61 -0.26
N GLY A 116 13.92 4.89 0.14
CA GLY A 116 14.96 5.83 -0.25
C GLY A 116 16.34 5.33 0.16
N GLN A 117 17.38 5.80 -0.54
CA GLN A 117 18.76 5.58 -0.11
C GLN A 117 18.92 6.05 1.33
N VAL A 118 19.37 5.16 2.22
CA VAL A 118 19.66 5.46 3.62
C VAL A 118 20.78 6.51 3.66
N ASP A 119 20.58 7.58 4.43
CA ASP A 119 21.56 8.66 4.55
C ASP A 119 22.84 8.13 5.21
N VAL A 120 24.00 8.71 4.87
CA VAL A 120 25.30 8.27 5.41
C VAL A 120 25.38 8.39 6.92
N ASP A 121 24.64 9.35 7.48
CA ASP A 121 24.54 9.57 8.92
C ASP A 121 23.68 8.50 9.62
N GLU A 122 22.78 7.82 8.90
CA GLU A 122 21.98 6.71 9.42
C GLU A 122 22.75 5.37 9.39
N LEU A 123 23.68 5.19 8.45
CA LEU A 123 24.53 3.99 8.37
C LEU A 123 25.46 3.83 9.57
N GLN A 124 25.82 4.93 10.23
CA GLN A 124 26.66 4.92 11.43
C GLN A 124 25.87 4.66 12.72
N LYS A 125 24.53 4.66 12.66
CA LYS A 125 23.70 4.42 13.84
C LYS A 125 23.68 2.95 14.21
N ASN A 126 23.67 2.68 15.50
CA ASN A 126 23.65 1.32 16.02
C ASN A 126 22.23 0.72 15.90
N PRO A 127 22.03 -0.38 15.15
CA PRO A 127 20.70 -0.95 14.93
C PRO A 127 20.07 -1.58 16.18
N PHE A 128 20.82 -1.73 17.28
CA PHE A 128 20.33 -2.25 18.56
C PHE A 128 20.02 -1.16 19.59
N LYS A 129 20.20 0.12 19.24
CA LYS A 129 19.89 1.25 20.13
C LYS A 129 18.81 2.12 19.49
N ARG A 130 17.67 2.25 20.16
CA ARG A 130 16.55 3.09 19.70
C ARG A 130 16.78 4.53 20.16
N GLU A 131 17.10 5.44 19.24
CA GLU A 131 17.23 6.87 19.56
C GLU A 131 15.85 7.47 19.83
N THR A 132 15.56 7.77 21.11
CA THR A 132 14.40 8.55 21.52
C THR A 132 14.73 10.04 21.31
N THR A 133 14.29 10.61 20.19
CA THR A 133 14.55 12.01 19.77
C THR A 133 14.10 13.06 20.81
N SER A 134 13.24 12.70 21.78
CA SER A 134 12.83 13.59 22.88
C SER A 134 13.86 13.71 24.01
N ASP A 135 14.86 12.83 24.09
CA ASP A 135 15.82 12.86 25.20
C ASP A 135 16.97 13.85 24.98
N GLN A 136 17.34 14.19 23.75
CA GLN A 136 18.50 15.05 23.50
C GLN A 136 18.33 16.47 24.04
N SER A 137 17.14 17.07 23.94
CA SER A 137 16.90 18.43 24.49
C SER A 137 16.89 18.44 26.02
N LEU A 138 16.31 17.41 26.66
CA LEU A 138 16.24 17.31 28.12
C LEU A 138 17.58 16.88 28.72
N LEU A 139 18.34 16.05 28.02
CA LEU A 139 19.70 15.67 28.39
C LEU A 139 20.64 16.87 28.30
N ASP A 140 20.51 17.73 27.28
CA ASP A 140 21.35 18.94 27.17
C ASP A 140 21.03 19.97 28.27
N GLU A 141 19.75 20.21 28.58
CA GLU A 141 19.38 21.09 29.69
C GLU A 141 19.80 20.51 31.05
N LYS A 142 19.60 19.21 31.27
CA LYS A 142 20.01 18.56 32.52
C LYS A 142 21.53 18.53 32.67
N ALA A 143 22.27 18.26 31.60
CA ALA A 143 23.73 18.29 31.61
C ALA A 143 24.26 19.69 31.91
N ARG A 144 23.68 20.74 31.30
CA ARG A 144 24.03 22.14 31.59
C ARG A 144 23.70 22.54 33.03
N MET A 145 22.55 22.11 33.54
CA MET A 145 22.15 22.37 34.93
C MET A 145 23.09 21.66 35.92
N GLU A 146 23.47 20.42 35.64
CA GLU A 146 24.39 19.64 36.47
C GLU A 146 25.81 20.24 36.45
N GLU A 147 26.28 20.71 35.29
CA GLU A 147 27.55 21.40 35.16
C GLU A 147 27.58 22.73 35.95
N GLN A 148 26.50 23.53 35.86
CA GLN A 148 26.36 24.75 36.66
C GLN A 148 26.34 24.45 38.16
N LEU A 149 25.65 23.40 38.60
CA LEU A 149 25.63 22.98 40.01
C LEU A 149 27.03 22.58 40.49
N ARG A 150 27.79 21.83 39.67
CA ARG A 150 29.17 21.44 39.96
C ARG A 150 30.09 22.64 40.09
N LEU A 151 29.98 23.63 39.20
CA LEU A 151 30.77 24.86 39.27
C LEU A 151 30.49 25.62 40.57
N LYS A 152 29.21 25.79 40.93
CA LYS A 152 28.82 26.42 42.20
C LYS A 152 29.35 25.64 43.40
N GLN A 153 29.21 24.31 43.42
CA GLN A 153 29.70 23.48 44.51
C GLN A 153 31.23 23.55 44.67
N ASN A 154 31.97 23.61 43.56
CA ASN A 154 33.41 23.83 43.58
C ASN A 154 33.77 25.21 44.15
N GLN A 155 33.01 26.26 43.84
CA GLN A 155 33.21 27.59 44.41
C GLN A 155 33.00 27.60 45.92
N VAL A 156 31.89 27.01 46.41
CA VAL A 156 31.65 26.93 47.87
C VAL A 156 32.73 26.10 48.56
N SER A 157 33.16 24.99 47.96
CA SER A 157 34.26 24.17 48.50
C SER A 157 35.58 24.94 48.57
N ARG A 158 35.87 25.82 47.60
CA ARG A 158 37.07 26.67 47.63
C ARG A 158 37.00 27.74 48.72
N LEU A 159 35.84 28.35 48.93
CA LEU A 159 35.63 29.30 50.02
C LEU A 159 35.76 28.62 51.39
N ALA A 160 35.27 27.39 51.51
CA ALA A 160 35.33 26.61 52.74
C ALA A 160 36.73 26.02 53.04
N ARG A 161 37.58 25.75 52.04
CA ARG A 161 38.94 25.19 52.25
C ARG A 161 39.86 26.01 53.15
N GLY A 162 39.59 27.30 53.29
CA GLY A 162 40.35 28.20 54.16
C GLY A 162 39.67 28.48 55.50
N LEU A 163 38.50 27.89 55.77
CA LEU A 163 37.76 28.08 57.01
C LEU A 163 37.97 26.87 57.91
N GLU A 164 38.48 27.11 59.11
CA GLU A 164 38.65 26.09 60.13
C GLU A 164 37.79 26.43 61.33
N LEU A 165 37.02 25.44 61.80
CA LEU A 165 36.20 25.58 62.98
C LEU A 165 37.05 25.32 64.22
N TRP A 166 37.33 26.36 65.00
CA TRP A 166 38.24 26.30 66.15
C TRP A 166 37.54 25.91 67.44
N THR A 167 36.39 26.54 67.71
CA THR A 167 35.64 26.22 68.92
C THR A 167 34.15 26.50 68.76
N ILE A 168 33.36 25.83 69.57
CA ILE A 168 31.94 26.10 69.74
C ILE A 168 31.74 26.29 71.24
N THR A 169 31.21 27.45 71.62
CA THR A 169 31.03 27.82 73.02
C THR A 169 29.65 28.38 73.27
N GLU A 170 29.12 28.11 74.46
CA GLU A 170 27.89 28.72 74.94
C GLU A 170 28.23 30.00 75.69
N THR A 171 27.63 31.11 75.25
CA THR A 171 27.72 32.39 75.93
C THR A 171 26.36 32.78 76.51
N PRO A 172 26.26 33.77 77.42
CA PRO A 172 24.98 34.25 77.93
C PRO A 172 24.02 34.78 76.85
N ARG A 173 24.52 35.05 75.64
CA ARG A 173 23.75 35.53 74.48
C ARG A 173 23.30 34.40 73.55
N GLY A 174 23.78 33.17 73.77
CA GLY A 174 23.50 32.01 72.93
C GLY A 174 24.77 31.24 72.53
N VAL A 175 24.57 30.19 71.73
CA VAL A 175 25.65 29.38 71.17
C VAL A 175 26.37 30.17 70.08
N CYS A 176 27.70 30.26 70.16
CA CYS A 176 28.54 30.87 69.15
C CYS A 176 29.63 29.89 68.67
N CYS A 177 30.10 30.11 67.45
CA CYS A 177 31.24 29.39 66.88
C CYS A 177 32.40 30.35 66.62
N MET A 178 33.62 29.84 66.70
CA MET A 178 34.82 30.57 66.32
C MET A 178 35.39 29.96 65.05
N ILE A 179 35.43 30.75 63.98
CA ILE A 179 35.98 30.35 62.68
C ILE A 179 37.10 31.33 62.35
N ASN A 180 38.33 30.85 62.16
CA ASN A 180 39.52 31.66 61.86
C ASN A 180 39.66 32.91 62.77
N ASP A 181 39.60 32.71 64.09
CA ASP A 181 39.71 33.78 65.10
C ASP A 181 38.53 34.78 65.16
N LYS A 182 37.44 34.53 64.43
CA LYS A 182 36.22 35.34 64.49
C LYS A 182 35.09 34.60 65.19
N VAL A 183 34.51 35.23 66.22
CA VAL A 183 33.31 34.74 66.91
C VAL A 183 32.07 35.13 66.10
N LEU A 184 31.26 34.14 65.74
CA LEU A 184 30.07 34.27 64.90
C LEU A 184 28.86 33.61 65.56
N TYR A 185 27.69 34.20 65.35
CA TYR A 185 26.39 33.65 65.73
C TYR A 185 25.59 33.22 64.50
N VAL A 186 24.48 32.53 64.73
CA VAL A 186 23.53 32.17 63.67
C VAL A 186 23.04 33.45 62.97
N GLY A 187 23.19 33.49 61.64
CA GLY A 187 22.86 34.64 60.79
C GLY A 187 24.05 35.54 60.45
N ASP A 188 25.20 35.38 61.10
CA ASP A 188 26.40 36.15 60.76
C ASP A 188 27.08 35.61 59.50
N THR A 189 27.83 36.49 58.82
CA THR A 189 28.51 36.18 57.56
C THR A 189 30.04 36.18 57.69
N ILE A 190 30.68 35.19 57.08
CA ILE A 190 32.14 35.05 56.98
C ILE A 190 32.52 34.56 55.58
N ASN A 191 33.40 35.29 54.88
CA ASN A 191 33.82 34.98 53.51
C ASN A 191 32.63 34.62 52.58
N GLU A 192 31.59 35.46 52.62
CA GLU A 192 30.35 35.32 51.83
C GLU A 192 29.44 34.14 52.23
N LEU A 193 29.84 33.31 53.19
CA LEU A 193 29.03 32.24 53.76
C LEU A 193 28.26 32.74 54.98
N THR A 194 27.01 32.34 55.11
CA THR A 194 26.15 32.68 56.26
C THR A 194 26.01 31.49 57.18
N VAL A 195 26.16 31.68 58.50
CA VAL A 195 25.97 30.63 59.50
C VAL A 195 24.48 30.32 59.62
N SER A 196 24.04 29.13 59.21
CA SER A 196 22.63 28.72 59.31
C SER A 196 22.34 28.02 60.62
N GLN A 197 23.23 27.14 61.08
CA GLN A 197 23.03 26.37 62.30
C GLN A 197 24.37 26.03 62.94
N ILE A 198 24.41 26.15 64.27
CA ILE A 198 25.56 25.77 65.10
C ILE A 198 25.16 24.54 65.91
N GLY A 199 25.81 23.40 65.64
CA GLY A 199 25.65 22.16 66.39
C GLY A 199 26.66 22.05 67.53
N SER A 200 26.85 20.85 68.07
CA SER A 200 27.81 20.59 69.15
C SER A 200 29.26 20.38 68.67
N LYS A 201 29.43 19.79 67.48
CA LYS A 201 30.74 19.54 66.84
C LYS A 201 30.81 20.00 65.38
N THR A 202 29.70 20.47 64.84
CA THR A 202 29.55 20.81 63.43
C THR A 202 28.84 22.15 63.28
N VAL A 203 29.23 22.92 62.28
CA VAL A 203 28.58 24.19 61.91
C VAL A 203 28.17 24.11 60.46
N ASP A 204 26.90 24.38 60.20
CA ASP A 204 26.36 24.43 58.85
C ASP A 204 26.39 25.87 58.36
N LEU A 205 27.07 26.06 57.23
CA LEU A 205 27.17 27.31 56.51
C LEU A 205 26.36 27.24 55.22
N THR A 206 25.84 28.37 54.78
CA THR A 206 25.04 28.48 53.54
C THR A 206 25.60 29.56 52.63
N TYR A 207 25.69 29.26 51.33
CA TYR A 207 26.09 30.18 50.27
C TYR A 207 25.14 30.01 49.08
N GLU A 208 24.41 31.07 48.71
CA GLU A 208 23.46 31.08 47.57
C GLU A 208 22.52 29.84 47.50
N GLY A 209 22.08 29.32 48.66
CA GLY A 209 21.20 28.16 48.75
C GLY A 209 21.89 26.78 48.79
N LEU A 210 23.22 26.73 48.71
CA LEU A 210 24.02 25.52 48.93
C LEU A 210 24.52 25.49 50.39
N SER A 211 24.36 24.36 51.06
CA SER A 211 24.86 24.13 52.42
C SER A 211 26.22 23.43 52.42
N VAL A 212 27.12 23.87 53.28
CA VAL A 212 28.42 23.25 53.55
C VAL A 212 28.59 23.10 55.04
N GLN A 213 28.94 21.88 55.46
CA GLN A 213 29.15 21.56 56.86
C GLN A 213 30.64 21.62 57.19
N LEU A 214 31.00 22.45 58.16
CA LEU A 214 32.32 22.46 58.80
C LEU A 214 32.29 21.55 60.03
N LYS A 215 33.33 20.74 60.17
CA LYS A 215 33.58 19.91 61.35
C LYS A 215 34.83 20.43 62.05
N MET A 216 34.90 20.26 63.37
CA MET A 216 36.19 20.44 64.05
C MET A 216 37.14 19.33 63.62
N ASP A 217 38.39 19.68 63.34
CA ASP A 217 39.47 18.70 63.24
C ASP A 217 39.72 18.13 64.65
N GLU A 218 39.82 16.80 64.75
CA GLU A 218 40.12 16.07 65.99
C GLU A 218 41.60 16.17 66.39
#